data_AF-A0A942TUT1-F1
#
_entry.id   AF-A0A942TUT1-F1
#
_cell.length_a   1.000
_cell.length_b   1.000
_cell.length_c   1.000
_cell.angle_alpha   90.00
_cell.angle_beta   90.00
_cell.angle_gamma   90.00
#
_symmetry.space_group_name_H-M   'P 1'
#
loop_
_entity.id
_entity.type
_entity.pdbx_description
1 polymer ?
#
loop_
_entity_poly.entity_id
_entity_poly.type
_entity_poly.pdbx_seq_one_letter_code
_entity_poly.pdbx_strand_id
1 'polypeptide(L)'
;MGLFMNKNEHPDMFENEDGIRATNQAFHKIDYFSEFVEEQKKANDLLQREFDQLKDKHEQGEVGIRNQLNELKANNQEQKQFERDVMTLLRKFEGKVETELIEQLESLKKTNQEIVERLEKFEAENEQLTNKMNEYLQIQSKVVDQMSKQEESQKEVINRMENQEALTEKLIRQMDHFRSIFFERTHYIVDKVENGFELTTAYIHKLMTGSDQPITLMIKKKQNSSE
;
A
#
# COMPACT_ATOMS: atom_id res chain seq x y z
N MET A 1 -74.63 -54.64 -101.56
CA MET A 1 -75.75 -55.31 -100.85
C MET A 1 -77.03 -54.81 -101.49
N GLY A 2 -77.82 -55.68 -102.11
CA GLY A 2 -79.08 -55.31 -102.75
C GLY A 2 -80.22 -55.33 -101.74
N LEU A 3 -80.98 -54.23 -101.67
CA LEU A 3 -82.23 -54.14 -100.93
C LEU A 3 -83.37 -54.59 -101.85
N PHE A 4 -84.05 -55.67 -101.48
CA PHE A 4 -85.31 -56.11 -102.09
C PHE A 4 -86.47 -55.44 -101.33
N MET A 5 -87.31 -54.65 -102.00
CA MET A 5 -88.52 -54.05 -101.42
C MET A 5 -89.77 -54.77 -101.94
N ASN A 6 -90.55 -55.35 -101.03
CA ASN A 6 -91.82 -56.03 -101.33
C ASN A 6 -92.98 -55.03 -101.19
N LYS A 7 -93.69 -54.71 -102.28
CA LYS A 7 -94.68 -53.60 -102.37
C LYS A 7 -96.11 -53.94 -101.90
N ASN A 8 -96.36 -55.11 -101.29
CA ASN A 8 -97.73 -55.58 -100.96
C ASN A 8 -98.12 -55.58 -99.47
N GLU A 9 -97.19 -55.37 -98.52
CA GLU A 9 -97.49 -55.45 -97.08
C GLU A 9 -97.27 -54.13 -96.30
N HIS A 10 -96.72 -53.08 -96.94
CA HIS A 10 -96.45 -51.80 -96.29
C HIS A 10 -96.83 -50.61 -97.21
N PRO A 11 -98.09 -50.14 -97.17
CA PRO A 11 -98.57 -49.05 -98.02
C PRO A 11 -98.10 -47.65 -97.59
N ASP A 12 -97.43 -47.51 -96.43
CA ASP A 12 -97.02 -46.21 -95.87
C ASP A 12 -95.52 -45.89 -96.05
N MET A 13 -94.81 -46.59 -96.95
CA MET A 13 -93.44 -46.21 -97.32
C MET A 13 -93.43 -45.24 -98.49
N PHE A 14 -93.07 -43.99 -98.20
CA PHE A 14 -92.87 -42.92 -99.17
C PHE A 14 -91.56 -43.15 -99.96
N GLU A 15 -91.68 -43.45 -101.26
CA GLU A 15 -90.57 -43.44 -102.23
C GLU A 15 -90.29 -41.98 -102.63
N ASN A 16 -89.06 -41.48 -102.37
CA ASN A 16 -88.66 -40.12 -102.72
C ASN A 16 -88.05 -40.13 -104.12
N GLU A 17 -88.83 -39.73 -105.12
CA GLU A 17 -88.43 -39.64 -106.54
C GLU A 17 -87.62 -38.35 -106.81
N ASP A 18 -86.31 -38.43 -106.56
CA ASP A 18 -85.18 -37.68 -107.14
C ASP A 18 -85.16 -36.12 -107.12
N GLY A 19 -84.05 -35.45 -106.80
CA GLY A 19 -82.66 -35.90 -106.77
C GLY A 19 -81.88 -35.35 -105.58
N ILE A 20 -81.13 -36.24 -104.93
CA ILE A 20 -80.16 -35.89 -103.90
C ILE A 20 -79.02 -35.11 -104.57
N ARG A 21 -78.98 -33.79 -104.38
CA ARG A 21 -77.77 -32.97 -104.63
C ARG A 21 -76.70 -33.33 -103.60
N ALA A 22 -76.01 -34.43 -103.83
CA ALA A 22 -74.77 -34.74 -103.13
C ALA A 22 -73.62 -34.00 -103.83
N THR A 23 -73.24 -32.84 -103.32
CA THR A 23 -71.87 -32.30 -103.46
C THR A 23 -71.13 -32.54 -102.15
N ASN A 24 -71.03 -33.80 -101.73
CA ASN A 24 -70.25 -34.23 -100.57
C ASN A 24 -68.80 -34.62 -100.93
N GLN A 25 -68.33 -34.27 -102.13
CA GLN A 25 -66.93 -34.39 -102.53
C GLN A 25 -66.45 -33.08 -103.15
N ALA A 26 -66.18 -32.08 -102.31
CA ALA A 26 -65.17 -31.10 -102.67
C ALA A 26 -63.81 -31.81 -102.54
N PHE A 27 -63.12 -32.03 -103.64
CA PHE A 27 -61.73 -32.45 -103.63
C PHE A 27 -60.91 -31.38 -102.90
N HIS A 28 -60.65 -31.59 -101.61
CA HIS A 28 -59.62 -30.83 -100.91
C HIS A 28 -58.28 -31.34 -101.42
N LYS A 29 -57.74 -30.70 -102.45
CA LYS A 29 -56.37 -30.93 -102.89
C LYS A 29 -55.45 -30.33 -101.82
N ILE A 30 -55.20 -31.10 -100.76
CA ILE A 30 -54.13 -30.80 -99.80
C ILE A 30 -52.84 -30.92 -100.60
N ASP A 31 -52.17 -29.79 -100.82
CA ASP A 31 -50.81 -29.81 -101.33
C ASP A 31 -49.91 -30.18 -100.16
N TYR A 32 -49.73 -31.48 -99.94
CA TYR A 32 -48.91 -32.05 -98.86
C TYR A 32 -47.49 -31.46 -98.81
N PHE A 33 -46.98 -30.98 -99.95
CA PHE A 33 -45.69 -30.30 -100.00
C PHE A 33 -45.77 -28.90 -99.36
N SER A 34 -46.85 -28.17 -99.60
CA SER A 34 -47.06 -26.84 -99.00
C SER A 34 -47.29 -26.93 -97.48
N GLU A 35 -48.03 -27.94 -97.02
CA GLU A 35 -48.20 -28.22 -95.58
C GLU A 35 -46.88 -28.65 -94.92
N PHE A 36 -46.09 -29.50 -95.59
CA PHE A 36 -44.75 -29.87 -95.13
C PHE A 36 -43.80 -28.66 -95.04
N VAL A 37 -43.83 -27.76 -96.04
CA VAL A 37 -43.02 -26.53 -96.03
C VAL A 37 -43.44 -25.58 -94.91
N GLU A 38 -44.74 -25.44 -94.64
CA GLU A 38 -45.22 -24.64 -93.50
C GLU A 38 -44.82 -25.24 -92.16
N GLU A 39 -44.96 -26.55 -91.97
CA GLU A 39 -44.55 -27.23 -90.74
C GLU A 39 -43.02 -27.17 -90.56
N GLN A 40 -42.23 -27.30 -91.63
CA GLN A 40 -40.79 -27.09 -91.58
C GLN A 40 -40.43 -25.65 -91.18
N LYS A 41 -41.17 -24.66 -91.70
CA LYS A 41 -40.98 -23.26 -91.33
C LYS A 41 -41.33 -23.00 -89.87
N LYS A 42 -42.45 -23.53 -89.38
CA LYS A 42 -42.83 -23.46 -87.95
C LYS A 42 -41.81 -24.14 -87.05
N ALA A 43 -41.32 -25.32 -87.44
CA ALA A 43 -40.29 -26.04 -86.70
C ALA A 43 -38.98 -25.24 -86.64
N ASN A 44 -38.56 -24.64 -87.76
CA ASN A 44 -37.38 -23.77 -87.79
C ASN A 44 -37.57 -22.51 -86.94
N ASP A 45 -38.74 -21.85 -87.01
CA ASP A 45 -39.06 -20.67 -86.21
C ASP A 45 -39.12 -20.98 -84.70
N LEU A 46 -39.52 -22.19 -84.32
CA LEU A 46 -39.48 -22.68 -82.95
C LEU A 46 -38.05 -22.98 -82.51
N LEU A 47 -37.27 -23.70 -83.32
CA LEU A 47 -35.87 -24.00 -83.03
C LEU A 47 -35.04 -22.73 -82.86
N GLN A 48 -35.28 -21.72 -83.69
CA GLN A 48 -34.58 -20.45 -83.59
C GLN A 48 -34.94 -19.70 -82.31
N ARG A 49 -36.22 -19.68 -81.92
CA ARG A 49 -36.66 -19.13 -80.63
C ARG A 49 -36.06 -19.85 -79.44
N GLU A 50 -36.01 -21.19 -79.47
CA GLU A 50 -35.38 -21.99 -78.40
C GLU A 50 -33.87 -21.76 -78.35
N PHE A 51 -33.22 -21.61 -79.50
CA PHE A 51 -31.79 -21.30 -79.58
C PHE A 51 -31.48 -19.92 -79.01
N ASP A 52 -32.29 -18.91 -79.33
CA ASP A 52 -32.14 -17.55 -78.80
C ASP A 52 -32.38 -17.54 -77.27
N GLN A 53 -33.40 -18.25 -76.77
CA GLN A 53 -33.62 -18.39 -75.33
C GLN A 53 -32.49 -19.13 -74.62
N LEU A 54 -31.93 -20.17 -75.23
CA LEU A 54 -30.80 -20.90 -74.67
C LEU A 54 -29.55 -20.03 -74.63
N LYS A 55 -29.32 -19.24 -75.68
CA LYS A 55 -28.23 -18.27 -75.75
C LYS A 55 -28.36 -17.21 -74.65
N ASP A 56 -29.54 -16.63 -74.46
CA ASP A 56 -29.79 -15.66 -73.40
C ASP A 56 -29.55 -16.26 -72.01
N LYS A 57 -30.01 -17.49 -71.77
CA LYS A 57 -29.76 -18.21 -70.50
C LYS A 57 -28.27 -18.51 -70.29
N HIS A 58 -27.55 -18.86 -71.35
CA HIS A 58 -26.10 -19.10 -71.29
C HIS A 58 -25.34 -17.81 -70.97
N GLU A 59 -25.65 -16.71 -71.67
CA GLU A 59 -25.03 -15.40 -71.43
C GLU A 59 -25.32 -14.89 -70.01
N GLN A 60 -26.57 -15.04 -69.53
CA GLN A 60 -26.92 -14.71 -68.15
C GLN A 60 -26.18 -15.59 -67.14
N GLY A 61 -26.01 -16.88 -67.43
CA GLY A 61 -25.23 -17.81 -66.61
C GLY A 61 -23.75 -17.42 -66.53
N GLU A 62 -23.12 -17.07 -67.65
CA GLU A 62 -21.73 -16.63 -67.68
C GLU A 62 -21.51 -15.33 -66.92
N VAL A 63 -22.42 -14.36 -67.06
CA VAL A 63 -22.37 -13.11 -66.30
C VAL A 63 -22.50 -13.38 -64.80
N GLY A 64 -23.42 -14.27 -64.40
CA GLY A 64 -23.58 -14.69 -63.01
C GLY A 64 -22.31 -15.32 -62.43
N ILE A 65 -21.72 -16.28 -63.14
CA ILE A 65 -20.47 -16.96 -62.74
C ILE A 65 -19.33 -15.96 -62.65
N ARG A 66 -19.23 -15.01 -63.60
CA ARG A 66 -18.18 -13.99 -63.60
C ARG A 66 -18.30 -13.04 -62.42
N ASN A 67 -19.52 -12.67 -62.04
CA ASN A 67 -19.75 -11.83 -60.86
C ASN A 67 -19.37 -12.58 -59.58
N GLN A 68 -19.79 -13.84 -59.42
CA GLN A 68 -19.40 -14.68 -58.28
C GLN A 68 -17.88 -14.88 -58.19
N LEU A 69 -17.21 -15.07 -59.33
CA LEU A 69 -15.76 -15.22 -59.37
C LEU A 69 -15.04 -13.91 -58.97
N ASN A 70 -15.57 -12.77 -59.38
CA ASN A 70 -15.04 -11.46 -59.00
C ASN A 70 -15.24 -11.18 -57.51
N GLU A 71 -16.41 -11.49 -56.95
CA GLU A 71 -16.69 -11.40 -55.51
C GLU A 71 -15.78 -12.31 -54.71
N LEU A 72 -15.62 -13.58 -55.12
CA LEU A 72 -14.72 -14.52 -54.46
C LEU A 72 -13.27 -14.03 -54.51
N LYS A 73 -12.84 -13.43 -55.62
CA LYS A 73 -11.51 -12.85 -55.78
C LYS A 73 -11.30 -11.65 -54.85
N ALA A 74 -12.30 -10.77 -54.73
CA ALA A 74 -12.26 -9.64 -53.81
C ALA A 74 -12.19 -10.11 -52.34
N ASN A 75 -13.05 -11.05 -51.94
CA ASN A 75 -13.06 -11.62 -50.60
C ASN A 75 -11.74 -12.31 -50.25
N ASN A 76 -11.13 -13.03 -51.20
CA ASN A 76 -9.82 -13.67 -51.00
C ASN A 76 -8.70 -12.62 -50.81
N GLN A 77 -8.78 -11.50 -51.53
CA GLN A 77 -7.83 -10.39 -51.32
C GLN A 77 -7.99 -9.75 -49.94
N GLU A 78 -9.23 -9.52 -49.49
CA GLU A 78 -9.53 -9.02 -48.15
C GLU A 78 -9.05 -10.00 -47.07
N GLN A 79 -9.31 -11.29 -47.24
CA GLN A 79 -8.82 -12.33 -46.33
C GLN A 79 -7.29 -12.32 -46.22
N LYS A 80 -6.57 -12.20 -47.35
CA LYS A 80 -5.09 -12.11 -47.35
C LYS A 80 -4.57 -10.83 -46.72
N GLN A 81 -5.35 -9.75 -46.70
CA GLN A 81 -4.98 -8.53 -45.97
C GLN A 81 -5.21 -8.73 -44.48
N PHE A 82 -6.38 -9.25 -44.10
CA PHE A 82 -6.70 -9.59 -42.72
C PHE A 82 -5.68 -10.55 -42.10
N GLU A 83 -5.29 -11.62 -42.80
CA GLU A 83 -4.25 -12.56 -42.34
C GLU A 83 -2.91 -11.87 -42.11
N ARG A 84 -2.53 -10.93 -42.98
CA ARG A 84 -1.29 -10.15 -42.81
C ARG A 84 -1.36 -9.22 -41.61
N ASP A 85 -2.51 -8.59 -41.38
CA ASP A 85 -2.73 -7.69 -40.24
C ASP A 85 -2.70 -8.47 -38.93
N VAL A 86 -3.36 -9.63 -38.86
CA VAL A 86 -3.33 -10.55 -37.71
C VAL A 86 -1.92 -11.02 -37.43
N MET A 87 -1.16 -11.46 -38.44
CA MET A 87 0.24 -11.89 -38.26
C MET A 87 1.14 -10.76 -37.77
N THR A 88 0.90 -9.53 -38.24
CA THR A 88 1.64 -8.35 -37.79
C THR A 88 1.30 -8.01 -36.34
N LEU A 89 0.02 -8.14 -35.95
CA LEU A 89 -0.42 -7.91 -34.58
C LEU A 89 0.16 -8.97 -33.62
N LEU A 90 0.13 -10.24 -34.02
CA LEU A 90 0.71 -11.35 -33.24
C LEU A 90 2.21 -11.14 -33.01
N ARG A 91 2.98 -10.79 -34.05
CA ARG A 91 4.42 -10.50 -33.88
C ARG A 91 4.68 -9.31 -32.96
N LYS A 92 3.88 -8.25 -33.03
CA LYS A 92 4.01 -7.11 -32.13
C LYS A 92 3.68 -7.49 -30.69
N PHE A 93 2.66 -8.32 -30.49
CA PHE A 93 2.30 -8.81 -29.16
C PHE A 93 3.37 -9.74 -28.61
N GLU A 94 3.83 -10.71 -29.38
CA GLU A 94 4.88 -11.66 -29.00
C GLU A 94 6.17 -10.92 -28.63
N GLY A 95 6.62 -9.99 -29.46
CA GLY A 95 7.80 -9.18 -29.18
C GLY A 95 7.65 -8.34 -27.91
N LYS A 96 6.50 -7.67 -27.70
CA LYS A 96 6.26 -6.88 -26.49
C LYS A 96 6.19 -7.75 -25.24
N VAL A 97 5.45 -8.85 -25.29
CA VAL A 97 5.30 -9.80 -24.18
C VAL A 97 6.68 -10.34 -23.81
N GLU A 98 7.47 -10.77 -24.78
CA GLU A 98 8.77 -11.35 -24.52
C GLU A 98 9.75 -10.30 -23.96
N THR A 99 9.91 -9.14 -24.60
CA THR A 99 10.91 -8.16 -24.13
C THR A 99 10.49 -7.46 -22.84
N GLU A 100 9.23 -7.02 -22.74
CA GLU A 100 8.78 -6.21 -21.60
C GLU A 100 8.60 -7.05 -20.33
N LEU A 101 8.06 -8.28 -20.45
CA LEU A 101 7.97 -9.16 -19.27
C LEU A 101 9.33 -9.64 -18.83
N ILE A 102 10.26 -9.95 -19.75
CA ILE A 102 11.61 -10.37 -19.35
C ILE A 102 12.32 -9.22 -18.64
N GLU A 103 12.25 -8.00 -19.15
CA GLU A 103 12.87 -6.83 -18.51
C GLU A 103 12.24 -6.52 -17.14
N GLN A 104 10.91 -6.62 -17.02
CA GLN A 104 10.22 -6.50 -15.73
C GLN A 104 10.60 -7.62 -14.76
N LEU A 105 10.75 -8.85 -15.24
CA LEU A 105 11.14 -9.99 -14.41
C LEU A 105 12.59 -9.86 -13.93
N GLU A 106 13.50 -9.41 -14.79
CA GLU A 106 14.91 -9.17 -14.44
C GLU A 106 15.05 -8.02 -13.44
N SER A 107 14.33 -6.91 -13.66
CA SER A 107 14.31 -5.80 -12.72
C SER A 107 13.71 -6.20 -11.38
N LEU A 108 12.59 -6.93 -11.36
CA LEU A 108 11.98 -7.48 -10.15
C LEU A 108 12.94 -8.41 -9.40
N LYS A 109 13.65 -9.30 -10.13
CA LYS A 109 14.65 -10.19 -9.55
C LYS A 109 15.79 -9.39 -8.89
N LYS A 110 16.29 -8.37 -9.56
CA LYS A 110 17.34 -7.48 -9.02
C LYS A 110 16.86 -6.75 -7.77
N THR A 111 15.66 -6.17 -7.81
CA THR A 111 15.07 -5.49 -6.64
C THR A 111 14.88 -6.47 -5.48
N ASN A 112 14.46 -7.71 -5.73
CA ASN A 112 14.35 -8.73 -4.69
C ASN A 112 15.71 -9.07 -4.08
N GLN A 113 16.78 -9.16 -4.88
CA GLN A 113 18.14 -9.37 -4.35
C GLN A 113 18.58 -8.20 -3.46
N GLU A 114 18.35 -6.96 -3.90
CA GLU A 114 18.66 -5.76 -3.10
C GLU A 114 17.85 -5.72 -1.79
N ILE A 115 16.60 -6.18 -1.80
CA ILE A 115 15.77 -6.29 -0.58
C ILE A 115 16.37 -7.34 0.37
N VAL A 116 16.78 -8.50 -0.14
CA VAL A 116 17.42 -9.55 0.69
C VAL A 116 18.70 -9.03 1.33
N GLU A 117 19.59 -8.39 0.56
CA GLU A 117 20.83 -7.81 1.10
C GLU A 117 20.55 -6.74 2.17
N ARG A 118 19.52 -5.91 1.97
CA ARG A 118 19.10 -4.91 2.97
C ARG A 118 18.54 -5.58 4.23
N LEU A 119 17.80 -6.67 4.10
CA LEU A 119 17.28 -7.42 5.24
C LEU A 119 18.40 -8.09 6.04
N GLU A 120 19.38 -8.70 5.37
CA GLU A 120 20.56 -9.28 6.04
C GLU A 120 21.37 -8.21 6.80
N LYS A 121 21.57 -7.03 6.18
CA LYS A 121 22.22 -5.92 6.86
C LYS A 121 21.42 -5.43 8.06
N PHE A 122 20.10 -5.32 7.92
CA PHE A 122 19.22 -4.89 9.00
C PHE A 122 19.23 -5.90 10.17
N GLU A 123 19.25 -7.20 9.87
CA GLU A 123 19.37 -8.26 10.87
C GLU A 123 20.68 -8.13 11.66
N ALA A 124 21.81 -7.94 10.97
CA ALA A 124 23.11 -7.73 11.61
C ALA A 124 23.15 -6.45 12.48
N GLU A 125 22.58 -5.35 12.00
CA GLU A 125 22.46 -4.11 12.79
C GLU A 125 21.57 -4.30 14.02
N ASN A 126 20.49 -5.07 13.90
CA ASN A 126 19.58 -5.37 15.00
C ASN A 126 20.21 -6.29 16.05
N GLU A 127 21.03 -7.25 15.63
CA GLU A 127 21.84 -8.08 16.55
C GLU A 127 22.83 -7.21 17.33
N GLN A 128 23.53 -6.29 16.64
CA GLN A 128 24.44 -5.35 17.29
C GLN A 128 23.71 -4.42 18.28
N LEU A 129 22.52 -3.94 17.92
CA LEU A 129 21.70 -3.12 18.81
C LEU A 129 21.29 -3.91 20.07
N THR A 130 20.89 -5.16 19.90
CA THR A 130 20.54 -6.07 21.00
C THR A 130 21.72 -6.29 21.93
N ASN A 131 22.92 -6.50 21.39
CA ASN A 131 24.14 -6.65 22.17
C ASN A 131 24.47 -5.38 22.97
N LYS A 132 24.42 -4.20 22.34
CA LYS A 132 24.62 -2.92 23.04
C LYS A 132 23.58 -2.69 24.13
N MET A 133 22.31 -3.04 23.88
CA MET A 133 21.24 -2.92 24.88
C MET A 133 21.52 -3.81 26.10
N ASN A 134 21.99 -5.03 25.88
CA ASN A 134 22.39 -5.93 26.95
C ASN A 134 23.59 -5.39 27.76
N GLU A 135 24.59 -4.80 27.09
CA GLU A 135 25.70 -4.13 27.76
C GLU A 135 25.22 -2.94 28.61
N TYR A 136 24.31 -2.12 28.08
CA TYR A 136 23.70 -1.01 28.83
C TYR A 136 22.97 -1.50 30.08
N LEU A 137 22.20 -2.59 29.98
CA LEU A 137 21.52 -3.19 31.13
C LEU A 137 22.51 -3.69 32.20
N GLN A 138 23.62 -4.29 31.78
CA GLN A 138 24.67 -4.72 32.70
C GLN A 138 25.35 -3.53 33.40
N ILE A 139 25.65 -2.46 32.67
CA ILE A 139 26.22 -1.23 33.23
C ILE A 139 25.22 -0.61 34.21
N GLN A 140 23.94 -0.52 33.84
CA GLN A 140 22.89 0.01 34.71
C GLN A 140 22.78 -0.80 36.01
N SER A 141 22.81 -2.13 35.93
CA SER A 141 22.83 -3.00 37.12
C SER A 141 24.04 -2.73 38.02
N LYS A 142 25.24 -2.53 37.45
CA LYS A 142 26.44 -2.19 38.21
C LYS A 142 26.35 -0.81 38.86
N VAL A 143 25.80 0.17 38.16
CA VAL A 143 25.57 1.52 38.71
C VAL A 143 24.60 1.47 39.89
N VAL A 144 23.52 0.71 39.78
CA VAL A 144 22.55 0.53 40.89
C VAL A 144 23.22 -0.11 42.12
N ASP A 145 24.04 -1.15 41.92
CA ASP A 145 24.79 -1.79 43.01
C ASP A 145 25.81 -0.83 43.65
N GLN A 146 26.55 -0.07 42.85
CA GLN A 146 27.49 0.93 43.35
C GLN A 146 26.79 2.07 44.10
N MET A 147 25.65 2.55 43.59
CA MET A 147 24.84 3.58 44.27
C MET A 147 24.31 3.07 45.61
N SER A 148 23.87 1.82 45.67
CA SER A 148 23.40 1.20 46.92
C SER A 148 24.50 1.13 47.97
N LYS A 149 25.72 0.74 47.56
CA LYS A 149 26.91 0.74 48.44
C LYS A 149 27.30 2.15 48.88
N GLN A 150 27.19 3.13 47.99
CA GLN A 150 27.46 4.53 48.31
C GLN A 150 26.44 5.08 49.31
N GLU A 151 25.16 4.75 49.17
CA GLU A 151 24.11 5.14 50.10
C GLU A 151 24.35 4.56 51.50
N GLU A 152 24.75 3.29 51.60
CA GLU A 152 25.12 2.66 52.87
C GLU A 152 26.32 3.35 53.53
N SER A 153 27.37 3.63 52.76
CA SER A 153 28.55 4.36 53.26
C SER A 153 28.19 5.78 53.71
N GLN A 154 27.35 6.49 52.97
CA GLN A 154 26.87 7.82 53.36
C GLN A 154 26.07 7.77 54.66
N LYS A 155 25.22 6.77 54.84
CA LYS A 155 24.47 6.58 56.08
C LYS A 155 25.39 6.33 57.27
N GLU A 156 26.46 5.55 57.08
CA GLU A 156 27.47 5.35 58.13
C GLU A 156 28.19 6.66 58.48
N VAL A 157 28.59 7.45 57.48
CA VAL A 157 29.23 8.75 57.69
C VAL A 157 28.31 9.71 58.44
N ILE A 158 27.02 9.79 58.06
CA ILE A 158 26.02 10.61 58.75
C ILE A 158 25.90 10.19 60.21
N ASN A 159 25.73 8.89 60.50
CA ASN A 159 25.64 8.39 61.88
C ASN A 159 26.89 8.73 62.71
N ARG A 160 28.08 8.64 62.12
CA ARG A 160 29.34 9.02 62.80
C ARG A 160 29.39 10.51 63.07
N MET A 161 28.94 11.33 62.13
CA MET A 161 28.90 12.79 62.27
C MET A 161 27.91 13.21 63.35
N GLU A 162 26.71 12.64 63.40
CA GLU A 162 25.72 12.87 64.47
C GLU A 162 26.27 12.50 65.86
N ASN A 163 26.98 11.37 65.97
CA ASN A 163 27.64 10.99 67.21
C ASN A 163 28.74 11.98 67.62
N GLN A 164 29.52 12.48 66.66
CA GLN A 164 30.55 13.50 66.92
C GLN A 164 29.92 14.85 67.32
N GLU A 165 28.81 15.23 66.71
CA GLU A 165 28.06 16.43 67.08
C GLU A 165 27.58 16.35 68.53
N ALA A 166 26.96 15.23 68.93
CA ALA A 166 26.51 15.00 70.30
C ALA A 166 27.66 15.03 71.33
N LEU A 167 28.81 14.42 71.00
CA LEU A 167 30.01 14.49 71.85
C LEU A 167 30.55 15.92 71.96
N THR A 168 30.57 16.66 70.85
CA THR A 168 31.04 18.04 70.83
C THR A 168 30.12 18.95 71.66
N GLU A 169 28.81 18.77 71.55
CA GLU A 169 27.84 19.49 72.36
C GLU A 169 28.04 19.21 73.87
N LYS A 170 28.26 17.94 74.23
CA LYS A 170 28.58 17.57 75.62
C LYS A 170 29.88 18.22 76.10
N LEU A 171 30.92 18.26 75.26
CA LEU A 171 32.19 18.93 75.59
C LEU A 171 32.01 20.43 75.78
N ILE A 172 31.22 21.09 74.93
CA ILE A 172 30.90 22.52 75.07
C ILE A 172 30.22 22.78 76.41
N ARG A 173 29.20 21.98 76.77
CA ARG A 173 28.52 22.09 78.08
C ARG A 173 29.48 21.91 79.26
N GLN A 174 30.41 20.94 79.16
CA GLN A 174 31.43 20.72 80.18
C GLN A 174 32.42 21.89 80.27
N MET A 175 32.82 22.47 79.14
CA MET A 175 33.67 23.64 79.08
C MET A 175 33.00 24.86 79.72
N ASP A 176 31.71 25.07 79.45
CA ASP A 176 30.93 26.16 80.06
C ASP A 176 30.86 25.99 81.59
N HIS A 177 30.64 24.77 82.07
CA HIS A 177 30.66 24.48 83.50
C HIS A 177 32.05 24.72 84.12
N PHE A 178 33.12 24.26 83.46
CA PHE A 178 34.49 24.52 83.90
C PHE A 178 34.79 26.02 83.95
N ARG A 179 34.36 26.78 82.94
CA ARG A 179 34.49 28.23 82.89
C ARG A 179 33.77 28.91 84.04
N SER A 180 32.56 28.45 84.37
CA SER A 180 31.81 28.94 85.54
C SER A 180 32.57 28.70 86.85
N ILE A 181 33.06 27.47 87.08
CA ILE A 181 33.85 27.13 88.28
C ILE A 181 35.13 27.97 88.33
N PHE A 182 35.80 28.14 87.19
CA PHE A 182 37.04 28.91 87.11
C PHE A 182 36.81 30.38 87.48
N PHE A 183 35.73 30.98 86.98
CA PHE A 183 35.35 32.35 87.34
C PHE A 183 35.00 32.48 88.82
N GLU A 184 34.22 31.57 89.38
CA GLU A 184 33.89 31.58 90.81
C GLU A 184 35.15 31.51 91.68
N ARG A 185 36.06 30.56 91.39
CA ARG A 185 37.31 30.41 92.14
C ARG A 185 38.23 31.61 91.98
N THR A 186 38.31 32.17 90.77
CA THR A 186 39.11 33.37 90.52
C THR A 186 38.53 34.56 91.29
N HIS A 187 37.22 34.73 91.28
CA HIS A 187 36.53 35.78 92.03
C HIS A 187 36.73 35.64 93.55
N TYR A 188 36.58 34.42 94.09
CA TYR A 188 36.86 34.15 95.50
C TYR A 188 38.31 34.47 95.89
N ILE A 189 39.29 34.14 95.04
CA ILE A 189 40.70 34.49 95.29
C ILE A 189 40.89 36.00 95.26
N VAL A 190 40.32 36.69 94.27
CA VAL A 190 40.36 38.16 94.18
C VAL A 190 39.78 38.78 95.45
N ASP A 191 38.59 38.35 95.88
CA ASP A 191 37.96 38.83 97.11
C ASP A 191 38.85 38.57 98.33
N LYS A 192 39.46 37.39 98.45
CA LYS A 192 40.35 37.06 99.58
C LYS A 192 41.63 37.90 99.57
N VAL A 193 42.19 38.15 98.39
CA VAL A 193 43.38 38.99 98.23
C VAL A 193 43.03 40.45 98.58
N GLU A 194 41.91 40.97 98.08
CA GLU A 194 41.43 42.33 98.36
C GLU A 194 41.17 42.53 99.86
N ASN A 195 40.41 41.63 100.49
CA ASN A 195 40.20 41.62 101.95
C ASN A 195 41.52 41.53 102.73
N GLY A 196 42.47 40.70 102.27
CA GLY A 196 43.80 40.57 102.88
C GLY A 196 44.64 41.86 102.75
N PHE A 197 44.58 42.53 101.60
CA PHE A 197 45.18 43.84 101.38
C PHE A 197 44.55 44.91 102.27
N GLU A 198 43.23 44.95 102.40
CA GLU A 198 42.54 45.86 103.31
C GLU A 198 42.97 45.63 104.78
N LEU A 199 43.00 44.37 105.24
CA LEU A 199 43.43 44.03 106.60
C LEU A 199 44.90 44.41 106.87
N THR A 200 45.80 44.11 105.92
CA THR A 200 47.23 44.41 106.07
C THR A 200 47.51 45.90 105.95
N THR A 201 46.85 46.62 105.04
CA THR A 201 46.96 48.08 104.95
C THR A 201 46.38 48.76 106.18
N ALA A 202 45.24 48.29 106.72
CA ALA A 202 44.69 48.78 107.98
C ALA A 202 45.67 48.53 109.15
N TYR A 203 46.28 47.35 109.22
CA TYR A 203 47.27 47.02 110.25
C TYR A 203 48.54 47.87 110.15
N ILE A 204 49.14 47.96 108.96
CA ILE A 204 50.34 48.78 108.71
C ILE A 204 50.04 50.25 108.98
N HIS A 205 48.88 50.74 108.55
CA HIS A 205 48.44 52.10 108.84
C HIS A 205 48.34 52.34 110.34
N LYS A 206 47.65 51.47 111.08
CA LYS A 206 47.55 51.55 112.54
C LYS A 206 48.92 51.61 113.21
N LEU A 207 49.90 50.86 112.69
CA LEU A 207 51.28 50.87 113.18
C LEU A 207 52.02 52.19 112.87
N MET A 208 51.77 52.78 111.69
CA MET A 208 52.45 53.99 111.20
C MET A 208 51.84 55.30 111.71
N THR A 209 50.53 55.35 111.97
CA THR A 209 49.82 56.59 112.33
C THR A 209 49.20 56.57 113.73
N GLY A 210 49.16 55.41 114.42
CA GLY A 210 48.78 55.30 115.83
C GLY A 210 47.30 55.62 116.14
N SER A 211 46.41 55.65 115.14
CA SER A 211 45.00 56.00 115.27
C SER A 211 44.07 55.02 114.53
N ASP A 212 42.89 54.74 115.11
CA ASP A 212 41.92 53.70 114.70
C ASP A 212 40.95 54.11 113.56
N GLN A 213 41.26 55.12 112.75
CA GLN A 213 40.40 55.48 111.60
C GLN A 213 40.78 54.70 110.32
N PRO A 214 39.79 54.12 109.60
CA PRO A 214 40.05 53.36 108.38
C PRO A 214 40.49 54.29 107.24
N ILE A 215 41.54 53.92 106.51
CA ILE A 215 41.92 54.59 105.27
C ILE A 215 40.82 54.32 104.24
N THR A 216 40.14 55.36 103.75
CA THR A 216 39.51 55.29 102.44
C THR A 216 40.65 55.32 101.43
N LEU A 217 41.12 54.15 101.01
CA LEU A 217 42.15 54.07 99.97
C LEU A 217 41.47 54.58 98.71
N MET A 218 41.67 55.86 98.40
CA MET A 218 41.23 56.48 97.15
C MET A 218 41.94 55.77 96.00
N ILE A 219 41.41 54.62 95.59
CA ILE A 219 41.45 54.25 94.19
C ILE A 219 40.60 55.31 93.53
N LYS A 220 41.26 56.41 93.11
CA LYS A 220 40.69 57.36 92.17
C LYS A 220 40.11 56.53 91.04
N LYS A 221 38.78 56.51 91.00
CA LYS A 221 37.98 56.20 89.84
C LYS A 221 38.51 57.09 88.70
N LYS A 222 39.47 56.58 87.93
CA LYS A 222 39.80 57.11 86.62
C LYS A 222 38.87 56.40 85.64
N GLN A 223 37.58 56.72 85.74
CA GLN A 223 36.71 56.57 84.59
C GLN A 223 36.91 57.81 83.72
N ASN A 224 37.39 57.53 82.51
CA ASN A 224 37.32 58.35 81.30
C ASN A 224 38.38 59.48 81.25
N SER A 225 39.19 59.68 80.20
CA SER A 225 38.92 59.46 78.78
C SER A 225 40.26 59.53 78.03
N SER A 226 40.55 58.61 77.11
CA SER A 226 41.42 58.84 75.95
C SER A 226 41.06 57.76 74.92
N GLU A 227 40.28 58.21 73.94
CA GLU A 227 40.14 57.80 72.53
C GLU A 227 40.55 56.38 72.10
#